data_AF-A0A9P6PF03-F1
#
_entry.id   AF-A0A9P6PF03-F1
#
_cell.length_a   1.000
_cell.length_b   1.000
_cell.length_c   1.000
_cell.angle_alpha   90.00
_cell.angle_beta   90.00
_cell.angle_gamma   90.00
#
_symmetry.space_group_name_H-M   'P 1'
#
loop_
_entity.id
_entity.type
_entity.pdbx_description
1 polymer ?
#
loop_
_entity_poly.entity_id
_entity_poly.type
_entity_poly.pdbx_seq_one_letter_code
_entity_poly.pdbx_strand_id
1 'polypeptide(L)'
;MPESSCTRFLADPWSAAKVALPSVAVEVLLHYKVWPKSSLRQLTLYLALINTYWFATTFNFSFLETPFLLEVSNLDEKQKADCGRHRFNWWNKMEIMVGVVGLDLFCEWRKRILDNNGFVDWCLTTAIAVPAVATFAQAAYFLPKLNERAKVIEKTGIETYGKDVVFPQIHRGYIGFESLKVVGLAVAGLRFGKMLTA
;
A
#
# COMPACT_ATOMS: atom_id res chain seq x y z
N MET A 1 15.75 17.46 -19.99
CA MET A 1 16.53 17.41 -18.73
C MET A 1 16.79 15.96 -18.38
N PRO A 2 17.97 15.58 -17.85
CA PRO A 2 18.21 14.21 -17.40
C PRO A 2 17.26 13.87 -16.25
N GLU A 3 16.68 12.66 -16.27
CA GLU A 3 15.79 12.19 -15.20
C GLU A 3 16.53 12.13 -13.85
N SER A 4 15.88 12.62 -12.78
CA SER A 4 16.43 12.53 -11.43
C SER A 4 16.60 11.08 -10.99
N SER A 5 17.54 10.81 -10.07
CA SER A 5 17.69 9.47 -9.47
C SER A 5 16.42 9.01 -8.76
N CYS A 6 15.65 9.94 -8.17
CA CYS A 6 14.35 9.64 -7.55
C CYS A 6 13.34 9.16 -8.61
N THR A 7 13.20 9.91 -9.71
CA THR A 7 12.31 9.53 -10.83
C THR A 7 12.63 8.14 -11.38
N ARG A 8 13.93 7.85 -11.59
CA ARG A 8 14.38 6.54 -12.05
C ARG A 8 14.05 5.43 -11.07
N PHE A 9 14.27 5.66 -9.78
CA PHE A 9 13.91 4.70 -8.74
C PHE A 9 12.40 4.47 -8.65
N LEU A 10 11.58 5.52 -8.72
CA LEU A 10 10.13 5.38 -8.64
C LEU A 10 9.57 4.65 -9.87
N ALA A 11 10.13 4.90 -11.05
CA ALA A 11 9.70 4.29 -12.30
C ALA A 11 10.18 2.84 -12.50
N ASP A 12 11.22 2.42 -11.78
CA ASP A 12 11.84 1.11 -11.93
C ASP A 12 10.89 0.00 -11.42
N PRO A 13 10.49 -0.97 -12.26
CA PRO A 13 9.63 -2.08 -11.83
C PRO A 13 10.27 -2.94 -10.73
N TRP A 14 11.61 -2.98 -10.65
CA TRP A 14 12.34 -3.70 -9.61
C TRP A 14 12.45 -2.94 -8.29
N SER A 15 12.07 -1.66 -8.28
CA SER A 15 12.14 -0.84 -7.07
C SER A 15 11.27 -1.37 -5.94
N ALA A 16 10.15 -2.03 -6.25
CA ALA A 16 9.32 -2.70 -5.26
C ALA A 16 10.11 -3.79 -4.52
N ALA A 17 10.87 -4.62 -5.24
CA ALA A 17 11.75 -5.63 -4.63
C ALA A 17 12.91 -4.99 -3.86
N LYS A 18 13.48 -3.89 -4.37
CA LYS A 18 14.54 -3.12 -3.69
C LYS A 18 14.09 -2.46 -2.39
N VAL A 19 12.78 -2.30 -2.19
CA VAL A 19 12.20 -1.86 -0.91
C VAL A 19 11.82 -3.08 -0.06
N ALA A 20 11.14 -4.06 -0.64
CA ALA A 20 10.68 -5.25 0.06
C ALA A 20 11.83 -6.03 0.72
N LEU A 21 12.91 -6.29 0.00
CA LEU A 21 14.01 -7.12 0.52
C LEU A 21 14.71 -6.48 1.74
N PRO A 22 15.13 -5.21 1.70
CA PRO A 22 15.62 -4.53 2.91
C PRO A 22 14.59 -4.46 4.02
N SER A 23 13.31 -4.18 3.72
CA SER A 23 12.26 -4.14 4.74
C SER A 23 12.11 -5.47 5.45
N VAL A 24 12.08 -6.59 4.71
CA VAL A 24 12.03 -7.94 5.29
C VAL A 24 13.30 -8.22 6.11
N ALA A 25 14.49 -7.85 5.63
CA ALA A 25 15.72 -8.06 6.37
C ALA A 25 15.75 -7.31 7.71
N VAL A 26 15.31 -6.04 7.71
CA VAL A 26 15.15 -5.25 8.94
C VAL A 26 14.09 -5.87 9.85
N GLU A 27 12.96 -6.28 9.29
CA GLU A 27 11.86 -6.86 10.06
C GLU A 27 12.28 -8.18 10.72
N VAL A 28 13.03 -9.03 10.03
CA VAL A 28 13.60 -10.26 10.61
C VAL A 28 14.47 -9.94 11.83
N LEU A 29 15.29 -8.88 11.76
CA LEU A 29 16.10 -8.46 12.90
C LEU A 29 15.23 -7.95 14.06
N LEU A 30 14.17 -7.18 13.77
CA LEU A 30 13.22 -6.71 14.77
C LEU A 30 12.43 -7.87 15.39
N HIS A 31 12.02 -8.84 14.58
CA HIS A 31 11.33 -10.05 15.01
C HIS A 31 12.15 -10.82 16.04
N TYR A 32 13.44 -11.05 15.80
CA TYR A 32 14.23 -11.80 16.79
C TYR A 32 14.58 -11.01 18.05
N LYS A 33 14.63 -9.67 17.98
CA LYS A 33 15.16 -8.85 19.09
C LYS A 33 14.09 -8.14 19.92
N VAL A 34 12.94 -7.84 19.32
CA VAL A 34 11.93 -6.92 19.85
C VAL A 34 10.61 -7.66 20.12
N TRP A 35 9.98 -8.25 19.10
CA TRP A 35 8.60 -8.74 19.22
C TRP A 35 8.39 -9.81 20.29
N PRO A 36 9.25 -10.82 20.47
CA PRO A 36 9.16 -11.82 21.53
C PRO A 36 9.11 -11.23 22.94
N LYS A 37 9.66 -10.02 23.14
CA LYS A 37 9.68 -9.33 24.44
C LYS A 37 8.44 -8.45 24.66
N SER A 38 7.73 -8.09 23.59
CA SER A 38 6.49 -7.32 23.71
C SER A 38 5.42 -8.16 24.39
N SER A 39 4.46 -7.55 25.09
CA SER A 39 3.28 -8.26 25.60
C SER A 39 2.23 -8.45 24.50
N LEU A 40 1.29 -9.39 24.68
CA LEU A 40 0.16 -9.54 23.75
C LEU A 40 -0.63 -8.24 23.58
N ARG A 41 -0.86 -7.51 24.69
CA ARG A 41 -1.53 -6.20 24.67
C ARG A 41 -0.76 -5.16 23.85
N GLN A 42 0.56 -5.15 23.92
CA GLN A 42 1.38 -4.25 23.10
C GLN A 42 1.28 -4.59 21.62
N LEU A 43 1.36 -5.87 21.25
CA LEU A 43 1.18 -6.29 19.86
C LEU A 43 -0.21 -5.91 19.32
N THR A 44 -1.27 -6.14 20.11
CA THR A 44 -2.63 -5.68 19.77
C THR A 44 -2.69 -4.17 19.57
N LEU A 45 -2.02 -3.39 20.43
CA LEU A 45 -1.95 -1.93 20.30
C LEU A 45 -1.22 -1.52 19.02
N TYR A 46 -0.07 -2.11 18.72
CA TYR A 46 0.67 -1.80 17.50
C TYR A 46 -0.13 -2.15 16.24
N LEU A 47 -0.82 -3.29 16.24
CA LEU A 47 -1.72 -3.67 15.16
C LEU A 47 -2.92 -2.72 15.03
N ALA A 48 -3.53 -2.28 16.14
CA ALA A 48 -4.59 -1.28 16.08
C ALA A 48 -4.09 0.05 15.50
N LEU A 49 -2.93 0.52 15.96
CA LEU A 49 -2.34 1.79 15.53
C LEU A 49 -1.92 1.76 14.06
N ILE A 50 -1.17 0.73 13.64
CA ILE A 50 -0.68 0.64 12.26
C ILE A 50 -1.84 0.56 11.28
N ASN A 51 -2.89 -0.23 11.57
CA ASN A 51 -4.04 -0.34 10.68
C ASN A 51 -4.88 0.94 10.66
N THR A 52 -5.09 1.59 11.82
CA THR A 52 -5.88 2.83 11.88
C THR A 52 -5.16 4.00 11.23
N TYR A 53 -3.86 4.15 11.52
CA TYR A 53 -3.04 5.19 10.90
C TYR A 53 -2.97 4.97 9.40
N TRP A 54 -2.66 3.74 8.97
CA TRP A 54 -2.54 3.43 7.55
C TRP A 54 -3.88 3.53 6.80
N PHE A 55 -5.00 3.18 7.43
CA PHE A 55 -6.34 3.47 6.92
C PHE A 55 -6.49 4.97 6.66
N ALA A 56 -6.22 5.80 7.67
CA ALA A 56 -6.38 7.24 7.56
C ALA A 56 -5.46 7.81 6.47
N THR A 57 -4.20 7.40 6.42
CA THR A 57 -3.26 7.88 5.42
C THR A 57 -3.66 7.43 4.02
N THR A 58 -3.99 6.16 3.81
CA THR A 58 -4.42 5.63 2.50
C THR A 58 -5.70 6.31 2.04
N PHE A 59 -6.68 6.48 2.92
CA PHE A 59 -7.93 7.16 2.59
C PHE A 59 -7.69 8.61 2.16
N ASN A 60 -6.90 9.36 2.95
CA ASN A 60 -6.58 10.74 2.63
C ASN A 60 -5.79 10.86 1.32
N PHE A 61 -4.72 10.08 1.16
CA PHE A 61 -3.89 10.14 -0.05
C PHE A 61 -4.66 9.68 -1.29
N SER A 62 -5.25 8.48 -1.28
CA SER A 62 -5.83 7.86 -2.47
C SER A 62 -7.18 8.44 -2.86
N PHE A 63 -8.03 8.85 -1.90
CA PHE A 63 -9.42 9.24 -2.17
C PHE A 63 -9.72 10.73 -1.96
N LEU A 64 -8.90 11.47 -1.23
CA LEU A 64 -9.09 12.91 -1.04
C LEU A 64 -8.04 13.68 -1.84
N GLU A 65 -6.77 13.62 -1.44
CA GLU A 65 -5.74 14.50 -1.94
C GLU A 65 -5.36 14.22 -3.41
N THR A 66 -5.18 12.96 -3.81
CA THR A 66 -4.79 12.64 -5.20
C THR A 66 -5.84 13.08 -6.22
N PRO A 67 -7.14 12.82 -6.04
CA PRO A 67 -8.17 13.35 -6.93
C PRO A 67 -8.14 14.88 -7.03
N PHE A 68 -8.05 15.60 -5.91
CA PHE A 68 -7.98 17.07 -5.94
C PHE A 68 -6.75 17.58 -6.69
N LEU A 69 -5.60 16.93 -6.53
CA LEU A 69 -4.37 17.31 -7.20
C LEU A 69 -4.48 17.15 -8.72
N LEU A 70 -5.17 16.10 -9.20
CA LEU A 70 -5.33 15.82 -10.62
C LEU A 70 -6.35 16.76 -11.30
N GLU A 71 -7.24 17.39 -10.53
CA GLU A 71 -8.22 18.38 -11.02
C GLU A 71 -7.67 19.82 -11.05
N VAL A 72 -6.41 20.05 -10.67
CA VAL A 72 -5.80 21.40 -10.71
C VAL A 72 -5.71 21.89 -12.16
N SER A 73 -6.38 23.00 -12.44
CA SER A 73 -6.52 23.58 -13.79
C SER A 73 -5.22 24.07 -14.42
N ASN A 74 -4.20 24.33 -13.61
CA ASN A 74 -2.89 24.83 -14.07
C ASN A 74 -1.92 23.71 -14.47
N LEU A 75 -2.28 22.44 -14.26
CA LEU A 75 -1.45 21.30 -14.66
C LEU A 75 -1.85 20.84 -16.07
N ASP A 76 -0.87 20.72 -16.96
CA ASP A 76 -1.11 20.07 -18.25
C ASP A 76 -1.26 18.54 -18.06
N GLU A 77 -1.80 17.85 -19.07
CA GLU A 77 -2.06 16.40 -18.99
C GLU A 77 -0.77 15.58 -18.80
N LYS A 78 0.38 16.08 -19.27
CA LYS A 78 1.67 15.40 -19.07
C LYS A 78 2.11 15.51 -17.62
N GLN A 79 1.98 16.68 -17.02
CA GLN A 79 2.27 16.94 -15.62
C GLN A 79 1.35 16.14 -14.69
N LYS A 80 0.06 16.04 -15.02
CA LYS A 80 -0.89 15.20 -14.26
C LYS A 80 -0.50 13.72 -14.32
N ALA A 81 -0.19 13.21 -15.52
CA ALA A 81 0.23 11.82 -15.70
C ALA A 81 1.54 11.52 -14.95
N ASP A 82 2.52 12.43 -15.01
CA ASP A 82 3.81 12.27 -14.32
C ASP A 82 3.68 12.38 -12.80
N CYS A 83 2.86 13.31 -12.32
CA CYS A 83 2.58 13.48 -10.90
C CYS A 83 1.88 12.23 -10.33
N GLY A 84 0.81 11.76 -10.99
CA GLY A 84 0.12 10.54 -10.62
C GLY A 84 1.05 9.33 -10.61
N ARG A 85 1.86 9.18 -11.67
CA ARG A 85 2.88 8.13 -11.77
C ARG A 85 3.82 8.13 -10.56
N HIS A 86 4.47 9.25 -10.26
CA HIS A 86 5.39 9.33 -9.13
C HIS A 86 4.70 9.06 -7.79
N ARG A 87 3.51 9.63 -7.60
CA ARG A 87 2.74 9.52 -6.36
C ARG A 87 2.32 8.07 -6.08
N PHE A 88 1.74 7.38 -7.06
CA PHE A 88 1.33 5.97 -6.90
C PHE A 88 2.54 5.04 -6.69
N ASN A 89 3.65 5.26 -7.41
CA ASN A 89 4.85 4.45 -7.23
C ASN A 89 5.54 4.69 -5.89
N TRP A 90 5.52 5.93 -5.37
CA TRP A 90 6.03 6.22 -4.04
C TRP A 90 5.15 5.60 -2.97
N TRP A 91 3.83 5.78 -3.11
CA TRP A 91 2.85 5.26 -2.18
C TRP A 91 2.96 3.74 -2.01
N ASN A 92 2.98 3.00 -3.13
CA ASN A 92 3.10 1.55 -3.10
C ASN A 92 4.40 1.05 -2.41
N LYS A 93 5.51 1.77 -2.53
CA LYS A 93 6.75 1.43 -1.84
C LYS A 93 6.61 1.54 -0.32
N MET A 94 5.97 2.62 0.15
CA MET A 94 5.67 2.78 1.57
C MET A 94 4.72 1.68 2.07
N GLU A 95 3.71 1.33 1.26
CA GLU A 95 2.77 0.25 1.58
C GLU A 95 3.44 -1.12 1.66
N ILE A 96 4.44 -1.40 0.83
CA ILE A 96 5.24 -2.63 0.94
C ILE A 96 5.92 -2.68 2.31
N MET A 97 6.57 -1.60 2.74
CA MET A 97 7.24 -1.58 4.04
C MET A 97 6.26 -1.79 5.19
N VAL A 98 5.16 -1.03 5.20
CA VAL A 98 4.13 -1.11 6.24
C VAL A 98 3.43 -2.47 6.23
N GLY A 99 3.20 -3.04 5.05
CA GLY A 99 2.65 -4.38 4.88
C GLY A 99 3.54 -5.45 5.48
N VAL A 100 4.87 -5.37 5.27
CA VAL A 100 5.84 -6.30 5.89
C VAL A 100 5.77 -6.22 7.41
N VAL A 101 5.86 -5.02 7.98
CA VAL A 101 5.78 -4.80 9.44
C VAL A 101 4.44 -5.29 10.00
N GLY A 102 3.33 -4.94 9.35
CA GLY A 102 1.99 -5.31 9.78
C GLY A 102 1.74 -6.82 9.75
N LEU A 103 2.24 -7.51 8.71
CA LEU A 103 2.13 -8.97 8.62
C LEU A 103 2.99 -9.68 9.65
N ASP A 104 4.20 -9.20 9.92
CA ASP A 104 5.07 -9.83 10.93
C ASP A 104 4.48 -9.69 12.34
N LEU A 105 4.04 -8.48 12.70
CA LEU A 105 3.32 -8.22 13.94
C LEU A 105 2.07 -9.11 14.07
N PHE A 106 1.33 -9.30 12.97
CA PHE A 106 0.15 -10.16 12.96
C PHE A 106 0.52 -11.64 13.15
N CYS A 107 1.58 -12.12 12.52
CA CYS A 107 2.07 -13.49 12.68
C CYS A 107 2.46 -13.78 14.14
N GLU A 108 3.22 -12.89 14.76
CA GLU A 108 3.62 -13.03 16.16
C GLU A 108 2.43 -12.92 17.12
N TRP A 109 1.51 -11.99 16.86
CA TRP A 109 0.26 -11.88 17.62
C TRP A 109 -0.60 -13.14 17.50
N ARG A 110 -0.80 -13.63 16.27
CA ARG A 110 -1.60 -14.83 15.96
C ARG A 110 -1.00 -16.06 16.63
N LYS A 111 0.32 -16.23 16.56
CA LYS A 111 1.04 -17.32 17.21
C LYS A 111 0.69 -17.39 18.70
N ARG A 112 0.76 -16.26 19.41
CA ARG A 112 0.47 -16.22 20.86
C ARG A 112 -0.98 -16.52 21.20
N ILE A 113 -1.92 -16.07 20.37
CA ILE A 113 -3.33 -16.43 20.55
C ILE A 113 -3.49 -17.95 20.43
N LEU A 114 -2.90 -18.56 19.41
CA LEU A 114 -2.98 -20.01 19.17
C LEU A 114 -2.26 -20.82 20.26
N ASP A 115 -1.08 -20.38 20.69
CA ASP A 115 -0.29 -21.02 21.76
C ASP A 115 -1.06 -21.03 23.11
N ASN A 116 -2.02 -20.12 23.29
CA ASN A 116 -2.89 -20.04 24.48
C ASN A 116 -4.30 -20.58 24.22
N ASN A 117 -4.48 -21.46 23.23
CA ASN A 117 -5.78 -22.06 22.84
C ASN A 117 -6.88 -21.03 22.48
N GLY A 118 -6.47 -19.83 22.09
CA GLY A 118 -7.38 -18.80 21.59
C GLY A 118 -7.76 -19.05 20.13
N PHE A 119 -8.77 -18.32 19.66
CA PHE A 119 -9.28 -18.41 18.31
C PHE A 119 -9.01 -17.12 17.53
N VAL A 120 -8.50 -17.25 16.31
CA VAL A 120 -8.36 -16.14 15.36
C VAL A 120 -9.37 -16.33 14.24
N ASP A 121 -10.31 -15.41 14.13
CA ASP A 121 -11.38 -15.50 13.17
C ASP A 121 -10.90 -15.21 11.73
N TRP A 122 -11.61 -15.80 10.76
CA TRP A 122 -11.25 -15.67 9.35
C TRP A 122 -11.44 -14.24 8.82
N CYS A 123 -12.40 -13.49 9.33
CA CYS A 123 -12.62 -12.09 8.96
C CYS A 123 -11.41 -11.24 9.31
N LEU A 124 -10.87 -11.38 10.53
CA LEU A 124 -9.67 -10.64 10.93
C LEU A 124 -8.44 -11.03 10.11
N THR A 125 -8.24 -12.33 9.86
CA THR A 125 -7.13 -12.82 9.04
C THR A 125 -7.22 -12.27 7.61
N THR A 126 -8.42 -12.29 7.03
CA THR A 126 -8.69 -11.74 5.69
C THR A 126 -8.48 -10.23 5.65
N ALA A 127 -8.95 -9.51 6.67
CA ALA A 127 -8.81 -8.06 6.77
C ALA A 127 -7.34 -7.61 6.82
N ILE A 128 -6.45 -8.41 7.41
CA ILE A 128 -5.00 -8.17 7.42
C ILE A 128 -4.32 -8.61 6.11
N ALA A 129 -4.73 -9.74 5.54
CA ALA A 129 -4.11 -10.27 4.32
C ALA A 129 -4.47 -9.47 3.06
N VAL A 130 -5.72 -9.01 2.93
CA VAL A 130 -6.22 -8.30 1.74
C VAL A 130 -5.35 -7.08 1.41
N PRO A 131 -4.98 -6.21 2.37
CA PRO A 131 -4.13 -5.08 2.04
C PRO A 131 -2.78 -5.46 1.44
N ALA A 132 -2.11 -6.48 1.99
CA ALA A 132 -0.83 -6.94 1.47
C ALA A 132 -0.95 -7.55 0.06
N VAL A 133 -1.98 -8.38 -0.16
CA VAL A 133 -2.24 -8.99 -1.48
C VAL A 133 -2.59 -7.91 -2.52
N ALA A 134 -3.38 -6.91 -2.14
CA ALA A 134 -3.72 -5.77 -2.98
C ALA A 134 -2.47 -4.97 -3.38
N THR A 135 -1.62 -4.64 -2.41
CA THR A 135 -0.35 -3.94 -2.65
C THR A 135 0.56 -4.73 -3.57
N PHE A 136 0.63 -6.06 -3.43
CA PHE A 136 1.39 -6.92 -4.32
C PHE A 136 0.83 -6.92 -5.75
N ALA A 137 -0.48 -7.06 -5.92
CA ALA A 137 -1.12 -6.98 -7.23
C ALA A 137 -0.87 -5.62 -7.89
N GLN A 138 -0.96 -4.52 -7.12
CA GLN A 138 -0.65 -3.18 -7.60
C GLN A 138 0.82 -3.04 -8.02
N ALA A 139 1.76 -3.55 -7.22
CA ALA A 139 3.19 -3.51 -7.51
C ALA A 139 3.57 -4.34 -8.75
N ALA A 140 3.04 -5.56 -8.86
CA ALA A 140 3.45 -6.51 -9.88
C ALA A 140 2.73 -6.30 -11.24
N TYR A 141 1.52 -5.75 -11.23
CA TYR A 141 0.69 -5.67 -12.42
C TYR A 141 0.24 -4.25 -12.77
N PHE A 142 -0.46 -3.57 -11.86
CA PHE A 142 -1.11 -2.30 -12.20
C PHE A 142 -0.09 -1.17 -12.42
N LEU A 143 0.88 -1.00 -11.51
CA LEU A 143 1.87 0.07 -11.59
C LEU A 143 2.80 -0.01 -12.81
N PRO A 144 3.37 -1.18 -13.15
CA PRO A 144 4.17 -1.31 -14.37
C PRO A 144 3.39 -0.87 -15.62
N LYS A 145 2.12 -1.32 -15.73
CA LYS A 145 1.27 -0.95 -16.87
C LYS A 145 0.89 0.53 -16.87
N LEU A 146 0.59 1.12 -15.72
CA LEU A 146 0.33 2.55 -15.61
C LEU A 146 1.57 3.37 -15.99
N ASN A 147 2.78 2.93 -15.58
CA ASN A 147 4.04 3.58 -15.93
C ASN A 147 4.33 3.53 -17.44
N GLU A 148 4.11 2.38 -18.07
CA GLU A 148 4.26 2.23 -19.52
C GLU A 148 3.34 3.19 -20.28
N ARG A 149 2.07 3.25 -19.87
CA ARG A 149 1.07 4.11 -20.52
C ARG A 149 1.34 5.59 -20.29
N ALA A 150 1.77 6.00 -19.10
CA ALA A 150 2.20 7.36 -18.81
C ALA A 150 3.36 7.81 -19.72
N LYS A 151 4.35 6.94 -19.96
CA LYS A 151 5.46 7.22 -20.88
C LYS A 151 5.02 7.35 -22.34
N VAL A 152 3.99 6.61 -22.76
CA VAL A 152 3.40 6.77 -24.10
C VAL A 152 2.75 8.15 -24.23
N ILE A 153 1.94 8.55 -23.24
CA ILE A 153 1.28 9.86 -23.22
C ILE A 153 2.31 11.01 -23.28
N GLU A 154 3.42 10.88 -22.55
CA GLU A 154 4.50 11.87 -22.54
C GLU A 154 5.13 12.06 -23.93
N LYS A 155 5.39 10.94 -24.64
CA LYS A 155 6.04 10.90 -25.95
C LYS A 155 5.12 11.34 -27.09
N THR A 156 3.85 10.95 -27.08
CA THR A 156 2.95 11.17 -28.23
C THR A 156 2.20 12.49 -28.18
N GLY A 157 2.18 13.19 -27.05
CA GLY A 157 1.58 14.53 -26.96
C GLY A 157 0.09 14.55 -27.32
N ILE A 158 -0.73 13.92 -26.48
CA ILE A 158 -2.21 13.98 -26.45
C ILE A 158 -2.93 13.58 -27.76
N GLU A 159 -3.35 12.32 -27.80
CA GLU A 159 -4.76 11.94 -28.10
C GLU A 159 -5.10 10.53 -27.58
N THR A 160 -4.26 9.94 -26.74
CA THR A 160 -4.46 8.59 -26.22
C THR A 160 -5.39 8.57 -25.00
N TYR A 161 -5.59 9.65 -24.25
CA TYR A 161 -6.47 9.58 -23.07
C TYR A 161 -7.94 9.29 -23.44
N GLY A 162 -8.40 9.82 -24.58
CA GLY A 162 -9.73 9.52 -25.14
C GLY A 162 -9.80 8.26 -26.01
N LYS A 163 -8.65 7.77 -26.51
CA LYS A 163 -8.56 6.62 -27.44
C LYS A 163 -8.03 5.33 -26.78
N ASP A 164 -7.39 5.42 -25.61
CA ASP A 164 -6.82 4.31 -24.87
C ASP A 164 -7.88 3.75 -23.91
N VAL A 165 -8.60 2.73 -24.36
CA VAL A 165 -9.62 2.03 -23.55
C VAL A 165 -8.98 1.28 -22.37
N VAL A 166 -7.69 0.97 -22.44
CA VAL A 166 -6.98 0.16 -21.46
C VAL A 166 -6.59 0.98 -20.23
N PHE A 167 -6.19 2.24 -20.41
CA PHE A 167 -5.76 3.09 -19.30
C PHE A 167 -6.87 3.31 -18.23
N PRO A 168 -8.11 3.68 -18.58
CA PRO A 168 -9.19 3.83 -17.60
C PRO A 168 -9.54 2.51 -16.89
N GLN A 169 -9.44 1.37 -17.57
CA GLN A 169 -9.72 0.06 -16.96
C GLN A 169 -8.67 -0.30 -15.90
N ILE A 170 -7.38 -0.10 -16.22
CA ILE A 170 -6.28 -0.36 -15.29
C ILE A 170 -6.36 0.59 -14.10
N HIS A 171 -6.64 1.87 -14.34
CA HIS A 171 -6.81 2.85 -13.26
C HIS A 171 -8.00 2.50 -12.35
N ARG A 172 -9.17 2.15 -12.91
CA ARG A 172 -10.32 1.70 -12.11
C ARG A 172 -10.01 0.43 -11.31
N GLY A 173 -9.27 -0.50 -11.90
CA GLY A 173 -8.78 -1.69 -11.20
C GLY A 173 -7.90 -1.30 -10.02
N TYR A 174 -6.92 -0.41 -10.24
CA TYR A 174 -6.05 0.11 -9.17
C TYR A 174 -6.85 0.72 -8.02
N ILE A 175 -7.83 1.59 -8.32
CA ILE A 175 -8.71 2.20 -7.30
C ILE A 175 -9.59 1.16 -6.60
N GLY A 176 -10.07 0.14 -7.31
CA GLY A 176 -10.80 -0.96 -6.70
C GLY A 176 -9.97 -1.68 -5.63
N PHE A 177 -8.68 -1.91 -5.91
CA PHE A 177 -7.75 -2.44 -4.91
C PHE A 177 -7.49 -1.45 -3.76
N GLU A 178 -7.40 -0.13 -4.01
CA GLU A 178 -7.35 0.87 -2.93
C GLU A 178 -8.56 0.79 -2.00
N SER A 179 -9.76 0.62 -2.55
CA SER A 179 -10.99 0.48 -1.74
C SER A 179 -10.96 -0.78 -0.88
N LEU A 180 -10.50 -1.91 -1.43
CA LEU A 180 -10.34 -3.15 -0.67
C LEU A 180 -9.33 -2.99 0.47
N LYS A 181 -8.21 -2.29 0.24
CA LYS A 181 -7.23 -1.98 1.28
C LYS A 181 -7.85 -1.17 2.41
N VAL A 182 -8.53 -0.07 2.08
CA VAL A 182 -9.17 0.81 3.07
C VAL A 182 -10.18 0.04 3.92
N VAL A 183 -11.01 -0.82 3.32
CA VAL A 183 -11.95 -1.65 4.07
C VAL A 183 -11.21 -2.65 4.98
N GLY A 184 -10.20 -3.35 4.47
CA GLY A 184 -9.42 -4.30 5.26
C GLY A 184 -8.74 -3.64 6.47
N LEU A 185 -8.07 -2.51 6.25
CA LEU A 185 -7.42 -1.72 7.29
C LEU A 185 -8.42 -1.20 8.34
N ALA A 186 -9.59 -0.71 7.91
CA ALA A 186 -10.64 -0.25 8.82
C ALA A 186 -11.17 -1.39 9.70
N VAL A 187 -11.48 -2.54 9.10
CA VAL A 187 -11.97 -3.72 9.83
C VAL A 187 -10.91 -4.20 10.82
N ALA A 188 -9.66 -4.35 10.38
CA ALA A 188 -8.56 -4.79 11.24
C ALA A 188 -8.34 -3.81 12.41
N GLY A 189 -8.27 -2.49 12.12
CA GLY A 189 -8.09 -1.45 13.13
C GLY A 189 -9.19 -1.46 14.19
N LEU A 190 -10.46 -1.56 13.77
CA LEU A 190 -11.59 -1.65 14.70
C LEU A 190 -11.56 -2.93 15.54
N ARG A 191 -11.21 -4.07 14.94
CA ARG A 191 -11.16 -5.36 15.64
C ARG A 191 -10.07 -5.38 16.71
N PHE A 192 -8.85 -4.96 16.37
CA PHE A 192 -7.77 -4.85 17.35
C PHE A 192 -8.05 -3.76 18.39
N GLY A 193 -8.63 -2.63 18.00
CA GLY A 193 -9.04 -1.58 18.93
C GLY A 193 -10.03 -2.09 19.98
N LYS A 194 -11.05 -2.85 19.55
CA LYS A 194 -12.03 -3.46 20.46
C LYS A 194 -11.39 -4.44 21.45
N MET A 195 -10.37 -5.18 21.03
CA MET A 195 -9.64 -6.11 21.90
C MET A 195 -8.80 -5.42 22.99
N LEU A 196 -8.57 -4.10 22.89
CA LEU A 196 -7.85 -3.33 23.90
C LEU A 196 -8.78 -2.75 24.98
N THR A 197 -10.07 -2.66 24.68
CA THR A 197 -11.11 -2.09 25.55
C THR A 197 -11.95 -3.14 26.25
N ALA A 198 -11.83 -4.41 25.83
CA ALA A 198 -12.43 -5.56 26.49
C ALA A 198 -11.54 -6.06 27.62
#